data_AF-A0A920RB24-F1
#
_entry.id   AF-A0A920RB24-F1
#
_cell.length_a   1.000
_cell.length_b   1.000
_cell.length_c   1.000
_cell.angle_alpha   90.00
_cell.angle_beta   90.00
_cell.angle_gamma   90.00
#
_symmetry.space_group_name_H-M   'P 1'
#
loop_
_entity.id
_entity.type
_entity.pdbx_description
1 polymer ?
#
loop_
_entity_poly.entity_id
_entity_poly.type
_entity_poly.pdbx_seq_one_letter_code
_entity_poly.pdbx_strand_id
1 'polypeptide(L)' 'MTLGQGDVFRHELPGGGGWGDPLKRDPQKVLKDVRNEFVSLERAAKDYGVVIKMPRGR' A
#
# COMPACT_ATOMS: atom_id res chain seq x y z
N MET A 1 25.07 0.05 23.04
CA MET A 1 24.97 -0.83 21.87
C MET A 1 25.61 -0.11 20.70
N THR A 2 26.60 -0.70 20.05
CA THR A 2 27.30 -0.14 18.88
C THR A 2 27.08 -1.05 17.68
N LEU A 3 26.76 -0.48 16.51
CA LEU A 3 26.65 -1.21 15.24
C LEU A 3 28.04 -1.39 14.64
N GLY A 4 28.35 -2.59 14.20
CA GLY A 4 29.62 -2.96 13.56
C GLY A 4 29.53 -3.00 12.04
N GLN A 5 30.68 -3.25 11.40
CA GLN A 5 30.74 -3.45 9.96
C GLN A 5 29.98 -4.72 9.57
N GLY A 6 28.98 -4.59 8.69
CA GLY A 6 28.14 -5.71 8.21
C GLY A 6 26.77 -5.80 8.89
N ASP A 7 26.52 -5.02 9.94
CA ASP A 7 25.21 -5.00 10.60
C ASP A 7 24.14 -4.31 9.74
N VAL A 8 22.91 -4.84 9.77
CA VAL A 8 21.74 -4.25 9.12
C VAL A 8 20.77 -3.74 10.18
N PHE A 9 20.52 -2.43 10.16
CA PHE A 9 19.49 -1.81 10.98
C PHE A 9 18.21 -1.61 10.16
N ARG A 10 17.11 -2.24 10.59
CA ARG A 10 15.77 -2.03 10.02
C ARG A 10 14.92 -1.29 11.03
N HIS A 11 14.40 -0.13 10.64
CA HIS A 11 13.45 0.63 11.44
C HIS A 11 12.06 0.53 10.82
N GLU A 12 11.13 -0.07 11.55
CA GLU A 12 9.73 -0.19 11.16
C GLU A 12 8.89 0.70 12.05
N LEU A 13 8.23 1.68 11.43
CA LEU A 13 7.32 2.59 12.11
C LEU A 13 5.88 2.09 11.92
N PRO A 14 5.02 2.17 12.95
CA PRO A 14 3.61 1.85 12.80
C PRO A 14 2.93 2.87 11.88
N GLY A 15 1.95 2.39 11.12
CA GLY A 15 1.00 3.25 10.41
C GLY A 15 -0.18 3.65 11.29
N GLY A 16 -1.08 4.48 10.74
CA GLY A 16 -2.38 4.74 11.35
C GLY A 16 -3.39 3.62 11.12
N GLY A 17 -4.44 3.56 11.93
CA GLY A 17 -5.58 2.65 11.75
C GLY A 17 -6.56 3.12 10.67
N GLY A 18 -7.34 2.19 10.10
CA GLY A 18 -8.41 2.50 9.15
C GLY A 18 -9.72 2.91 9.83
N TRP A 19 -10.62 3.56 9.10
CA TRP A 19 -11.97 3.91 9.55
C TRP A 19 -13.02 3.53 8.51
N GLY A 20 -14.11 2.90 8.97
CA GLY A 20 -15.24 2.49 8.14
C GLY A 20 -15.00 1.20 7.35
N ASP A 21 -15.94 0.88 6.48
CA ASP A 21 -15.89 -0.30 5.60
C ASP A 21 -14.97 -0.02 4.40
N PRO A 22 -13.86 -0.77 4.22
CA PRO A 22 -12.94 -0.61 3.09
C PRO A 22 -13.61 -0.71 1.73
N LEU A 23 -14.66 -1.53 1.58
CA LEU A 23 -15.36 -1.73 0.30
C LEU A 23 -16.20 -0.51 -0.11
N LYS A 24 -16.41 0.44 0.82
CA LYS A 24 -17.10 1.71 0.55
C LYS A 24 -16.14 2.85 0.20
N ARG A 25 -14.82 2.61 0.20
CA ARG A 25 -13.83 3.62 -0.18
C ARG A 25 -13.92 3.90 -1.68
N ASP A 26 -13.86 5.17 -2.05
CA ASP A 26 -13.84 5.61 -3.46
C ASP A 26 -12.67 4.93 -4.22
N PRO A 27 -12.95 4.15 -5.29
CA PRO A 27 -11.91 3.50 -6.08
C PRO A 27 -10.84 4.43 -6.65
N GLN A 28 -11.17 5.70 -6.93
CA GLN A 28 -10.17 6.68 -7.39
C GLN A 28 -9.17 7.06 -6.30
N LYS A 29 -9.61 7.09 -5.04
CA LYS A 29 -8.70 7.27 -3.90
C LYS A 29 -7.80 6.05 -3.72
N VAL A 30 -8.34 4.84 -3.86
CA VAL A 30 -7.53 3.60 -3.83
C VAL A 30 -6.49 3.58 -4.96
N LEU A 31 -6.87 3.98 -6.18
CA LEU A 31 -5.91 4.12 -7.28
C LEU A 31 -4.79 5.10 -6.96
N LYS A 32 -5.11 6.24 -6.32
CA LYS A 32 -4.10 7.21 -5.87
C LYS A 32 -3.19 6.59 -4.82
N ASP A 33 -3.74 5.87 -3.85
CA ASP A 33 -2.97 5.18 -2.81
C ASP A 33 -2.02 4.14 -3.43
N VAL A 34 -2.45 3.43 -4.48
CA VAL A 34 -1.60 2.48 -5.23
C VAL A 34 -0.51 3.19 -6.01
N ARG A 35 -0.83 4.28 -6.71
CA ARG A 35 0.17 5.08 -7.44
C ARG A 35 1.23 5.69 -6.53
N ASN A 36 0.86 5.98 -5.28
CA ASN A 36 1.76 6.51 -4.26
C ASN A 36 2.40 5.41 -3.41
N GLU A 37 2.26 4.14 -3.80
CA GLU A 37 2.87 2.97 -3.12
C GLU A 37 2.43 2.76 -1.66
N PHE A 38 1.37 3.43 -1.22
CA PHE A 38 0.78 3.18 0.10
C PHE A 38 0.02 1.85 0.14
N VAL A 39 -0.49 1.41 -1.01
CA VAL A 39 -1.26 0.16 -1.15
C VAL A 39 -0.73 -0.60 -2.35
N SER A 40 -0.50 -1.90 -2.22
CA SER A 40 -0.11 -2.74 -3.37
C SER A 40 -1.32 -3.04 -4.27
N LEU A 41 -1.08 -3.40 -5.53
CA LEU A 41 -2.14 -3.85 -6.45
C LEU A 41 -2.94 -5.03 -5.87
N GLU A 42 -2.27 -5.96 -5.21
CA GLU A 42 -2.90 -7.12 -4.55
C GLU A 42 -3.81 -6.67 -3.40
N ARG A 43 -3.32 -5.75 -2.55
CA ARG A 43 -4.08 -5.23 -1.41
C ARG A 43 -5.27 -4.38 -1.85
N ALA A 44 -5.15 -3.62 -2.93
CA ALA A 44 -6.27 -2.91 -3.55
C ALA A 44 -7.42 -3.87 -3.90
N ALA A 45 -7.11 -5.03 -4.48
CA ALA A 45 -8.12 -6.01 -4.84
C ALA A 45 -8.70 -6.73 -3.61
N LYS A 46 -7.83 -7.20 -2.70
CA LYS A 46 -8.22 -8.01 -1.54
C LYS A 46 -8.98 -7.22 -0.48
N ASP A 47 -8.49 -6.04 -0.14
CA ASP A 47 -8.98 -5.29 1.02
C ASP A 47 -10.01 -4.23 0.62
N TYR A 48 -9.90 -3.65 -0.59
CA TYR A 48 -10.81 -2.60 -1.06
C TYR A 48 -11.73 -3.02 -2.22
N GLY A 49 -11.57 -4.23 -2.77
CA GLY A 49 -12.35 -4.70 -3.92
C GLY A 49 -12.04 -3.96 -5.23
N VAL A 50 -10.92 -3.24 -5.31
CA VAL A 50 -10.56 -2.40 -6.46
C VAL A 50 -9.52 -3.11 -7.32
N VAL A 51 -9.92 -3.49 -8.54
CA VAL A 51 -9.03 -4.10 -9.53
C VAL A 51 -8.53 -3.05 -10.52
N ILE A 52 -7.23 -2.77 -10.49
CA ILE A 52 -6.58 -1.80 -11.38
C ILE A 52 -6.00 -2.55 -12.58
N LYS A 53 -6.48 -2.22 -13.78
CA LYS A 53 -5.93 -2.72 -15.04
C LYS A 53 -4.99 -1.68 -15.62
N MET A 54 -3.75 -2.09 -15.89
CA MET A 54 -2.87 -1.27 -16.70
C MET A 54 -3.35 -1.34 -18.16
N PRO A 55 -3.46 -0.20 -18.87
CA PRO A 55 -3.69 -0.26 -20.30
C PRO A 55 -2.55 -1.06 -20.94
N ARG A 56 -2.89 -2.05 -21.77
CA ARG A 56 -1.89 -2.66 -22.65
C ARG A 56 -1.35 -1.54 -23.53
N GLY A 57 -0.05 -1.28 -23.45
CA GLY A 57 0.61 -0.26 -24.26
C GLY A 57 0.31 -0.45 -25.75
N ARG A 58 0.25 0.66 -26.49
CA ARG A 58 0.34 0.64 -27.95
C ARG A 58 1.70 0.12 -28.38
#